data_AF-A0A8B8FR65-F1
#
_entry.id   AF-A0A8B8FR65-F1
#
_cell.length_a   1.000
_cell.length_b   1.000
_cell.length_c   1.000
_cell.angle_alpha   90.00
_cell.angle_beta   90.00
_cell.angle_gamma   90.00
#
_symmetry.space_group_name_H-M   'P 1'
#
loop_
_entity.id
_entity.type
_entity.pdbx_description
1 polymer ?
#
loop_
_entity_poly.entity_id
_entity_poly.type
_entity_poly.pdbx_seq_one_letter_code
_entity_poly.pdbx_strand_id
1 'polypeptide(L)'
;MFDKIIFMSFLLIILLHKSKSTTVYKCGSKNKEVLNNTLVMFENCTISRCPLKKNSTMHIEIKFKPDKKNVCTNIIEEDGTKKNCPLQKGSTYIYKDDIYIIETYPKFKIDVHWSLKDPISRNVITCFEVPAKIID
;
A
#
# COMPACT_ATOMS: atom_id res chain seq x y z
N MET A 1 -34.70 28.01 26.56
CA MET A 1 -33.82 28.31 25.41
C MET A 1 -32.41 27.74 25.63
N PHE A 2 -32.30 26.49 26.11
CA PHE A 2 -31.01 25.81 26.36
C PHE A 2 -30.97 24.38 25.79
N ASP A 3 -32.09 23.81 25.32
CA ASP A 3 -32.15 22.44 24.78
C ASP A 3 -31.72 22.28 23.32
N LYS A 4 -31.61 23.36 22.54
CA LYS A 4 -31.21 23.27 21.12
C LYS A 4 -29.69 23.37 20.89
N ILE A 5 -28.93 23.78 21.91
CA ILE A 5 -27.47 23.97 21.79
C ILE A 5 -26.73 22.64 21.97
N ILE A 6 -27.29 21.70 22.74
CA ILE A 6 -26.63 20.42 23.04
C ILE A 6 -26.67 19.46 21.84
N PHE A 7 -27.70 19.53 20.98
CA PHE A 7 -27.80 18.67 19.79
C PHE A 7 -26.93 19.12 18.60
N MET A 8 -26.60 20.41 18.52
CA MET A 8 -25.73 20.94 17.46
C MET A 8 -24.23 20.71 17.72
N SER A 9 -23.85 20.31 18.93
CA SER A 9 -22.46 20.00 19.29
C SER A 9 -22.02 18.58 18.92
N PHE A 10 -22.91 17.73 18.40
CA PHE A 10 -22.59 16.36 18.00
C PHE A 10 -21.99 16.25 16.58
N LEU A 11 -21.77 17.38 15.89
CA LEU A 11 -21.54 17.39 14.45
C LEU A 11 -20.08 17.43 13.98
N LEU A 12 -19.05 17.37 14.85
CA LEU A 12 -17.67 17.45 14.33
C LEU A 12 -16.59 16.80 15.20
N ILE A 13 -16.81 15.58 15.68
CA ILE A 13 -15.66 14.69 15.96
C ILE A 13 -15.36 13.96 14.66
N ILE A 14 -14.83 14.69 13.67
CA ILE A 14 -14.16 14.06 12.53
C ILE A 14 -12.92 13.38 13.13
N LEU A 15 -12.97 12.06 13.27
CA LEU A 15 -11.79 11.24 13.53
C LEU A 15 -10.78 11.58 12.43
N LEU A 16 -9.79 12.39 12.79
CA LEU A 16 -8.57 12.63 12.01
C LEU A 16 -7.84 11.29 11.92
N HIS A 17 -8.25 10.46 10.98
CA HIS A 17 -7.46 9.33 10.55
C HIS A 17 -6.18 9.91 9.96
N LYS A 18 -5.08 9.83 10.70
CA LYS A 18 -3.76 10.19 10.21
C LYS A 18 -3.41 9.22 9.09
N SER A 19 -3.70 9.58 7.83
CA SER A 19 -3.23 8.85 6.65
C SER A 19 -1.74 9.15 6.46
N LYS A 20 -0.90 8.46 7.24
CA LYS A 20 0.54 8.60 7.10
C LYS A 20 0.97 7.78 5.88
N SER A 21 1.33 8.47 4.81
CA SER A 21 1.92 7.84 3.62
C SER A 21 3.29 7.28 3.96
N THR A 22 3.56 6.06 3.51
CA THR A 22 4.88 5.43 3.69
C THR A 22 5.79 5.79 2.54
N THR A 23 7.01 6.23 2.85
CA THR A 23 8.05 6.41 1.84
C THR A 23 8.52 5.04 1.37
N VAL A 24 8.37 4.78 0.07
CA VAL A 24 8.88 3.57 -0.57
C VAL A 24 9.94 3.92 -1.61
N TYR A 25 10.88 3.02 -1.82
CA TYR A 25 12.06 3.25 -2.66
C TYR A 25 11.99 2.42 -3.93
N LYS A 26 12.57 2.93 -5.02
CA LYS A 26 12.78 2.14 -6.25
C LYS A 26 13.75 0.99 -5.98
N CYS A 27 13.35 -0.22 -6.37
CA CYS A 27 14.22 -1.39 -6.29
C CYS A 27 15.55 -1.16 -7.02
N GLY A 28 16.65 -1.63 -6.42
CA GLY A 28 17.99 -1.54 -7.02
C GLY A 28 18.55 -0.12 -7.15
N SER A 29 17.86 0.89 -6.62
CA SER A 29 18.38 2.25 -6.59
C SER A 29 19.52 2.36 -5.57
N LYS A 30 20.75 2.54 -6.06
CA LYS A 30 21.93 2.75 -5.20
C LYS A 30 21.78 3.92 -4.23
N ASN A 31 20.97 4.92 -4.62
CA ASN A 31 20.75 6.16 -3.86
C ASN A 31 19.41 6.19 -3.12
N LYS A 32 18.70 5.06 -3.00
CA LYS A 32 17.35 5.01 -2.41
C LYS A 32 16.43 6.09 -3.00
N GLU A 33 16.35 6.12 -4.32
CA GLU A 33 15.46 7.04 -5.01
C GLU A 33 14.00 6.76 -4.62
N VAL A 34 13.29 7.80 -4.17
CA VAL A 34 11.90 7.70 -3.75
C VAL A 34 11.01 7.40 -4.95
N LEU A 35 10.11 6.44 -4.79
CA LEU A 35 9.14 6.08 -5.83
C LEU A 35 7.95 7.05 -5.75
N ASN A 36 8.04 8.16 -6.49
CA ASN A 36 7.08 9.27 -6.42
C ASN A 36 5.69 8.97 -6.99
N ASN A 37 5.52 7.86 -7.73
CA ASN A 37 4.26 7.48 -8.38
C ASN A 37 3.54 6.32 -7.68
N THR A 38 4.01 5.93 -6.49
CA THR A 38 3.40 4.86 -5.72
C THR A 38 3.10 5.28 -4.30
N LEU A 39 1.80 5.33 -3.99
CA LEU A 39 1.33 5.44 -2.62
C LEU A 39 1.16 4.01 -2.12
N VAL A 40 1.96 3.65 -1.12
CA VAL A 40 1.73 2.45 -0.32
C VAL A 40 1.17 2.88 1.02
N MET A 41 -0.08 2.49 1.26
CA MET A 41 -0.75 2.75 2.53
C MET A 41 -0.49 1.56 3.44
N PHE A 42 0.32 1.78 4.47
CA PHE A 42 0.48 0.86 5.57
C PHE A 42 -0.08 1.52 6.82
N GLU A 43 -0.87 0.78 7.59
CA GLU A 43 -1.38 1.26 8.87
C GLU A 43 -0.22 1.50 9.85
N ASN A 44 -0.22 2.65 10.53
CA ASN A 44 0.74 3.00 11.60
C ASN A 44 2.23 3.06 11.20
N CYS A 45 2.58 3.35 9.95
CA CYS A 45 3.99 3.48 9.56
C CYS A 45 4.68 4.75 10.06
N THR A 46 5.87 4.57 10.63
CA THR A 46 6.77 5.69 10.96
C THR A 46 7.66 6.05 9.78
N ILE A 47 8.32 7.21 9.84
CA ILE A 47 9.23 7.68 8.78
C ILE A 47 10.46 6.77 8.65
N SER A 48 10.82 6.01 9.69
CA SER A 48 12.07 5.24 9.72
C SER A 48 11.92 3.78 9.28
N ARG A 49 10.99 3.05 9.89
CA ARG A 49 10.65 1.65 9.54
C ARG A 49 9.18 1.38 9.82
N CYS A 50 8.54 0.68 8.91
CA CYS A 50 7.17 0.20 9.05
C CYS A 50 7.10 -0.97 10.05
N PRO A 51 6.30 -0.87 11.13
CA PRO A 51 6.10 -1.99 12.04
C PRO A 51 5.23 -3.06 11.39
N LEU A 52 5.71 -4.30 11.33
CA LEU A 52 4.95 -5.47 10.89
C LEU A 52 4.59 -6.30 12.11
N LYS A 53 3.33 -6.23 12.52
CA LYS A 53 2.83 -6.91 13.70
C LYS A 53 2.63 -8.40 13.42
N LYS A 54 3.06 -9.28 14.32
CA LYS A 54 2.76 -10.71 14.23
C LYS A 54 1.28 -10.99 14.42
N ASN A 55 0.85 -12.13 13.90
CA ASN A 55 -0.53 -12.60 13.95
C ASN A 55 -1.51 -11.53 13.44
N SER A 56 -1.09 -10.81 12.38
CA SER A 56 -1.85 -9.72 11.79
C SER A 56 -1.84 -9.79 10.28
N THR A 57 -2.90 -9.30 9.67
CA THR A 57 -3.01 -9.13 8.22
C THR A 57 -2.64 -7.69 7.87
N MET A 58 -1.66 -7.56 7.01
CA MET A 58 -1.26 -6.29 6.44
C MET A 58 -1.93 -6.10 5.10
N HIS A 59 -2.71 -5.03 4.98
CA HIS A 59 -3.32 -4.60 3.72
C HIS A 59 -2.32 -3.77 2.93
N ILE A 60 -2.03 -4.19 1.70
CA ILE A 60 -1.17 -3.48 0.78
C ILE A 60 -2.07 -2.85 -0.28
N GLU A 61 -2.08 -1.52 -0.33
CA GLU A 61 -2.70 -0.77 -1.42
C GLU A 61 -1.63 0.03 -2.16
N ILE A 62 -1.44 -0.28 -3.44
CA ILE A 62 -0.41 0.30 -4.30
C ILE A 62 -1.09 1.02 -5.44
N LYS A 63 -0.97 2.35 -5.48
CA LYS A 63 -1.31 3.14 -6.67
C LYS A 63 -0.12 3.11 -7.63
N PHE A 64 -0.29 2.74 -8.90
CA PHE A 64 0.81 2.76 -9.87
C PHE A 64 0.33 3.08 -11.28
N LYS A 65 1.26 3.54 -12.12
CA LYS A 65 1.03 3.84 -13.54
C LYS A 65 2.01 3.01 -14.37
N PRO A 66 1.55 2.01 -15.15
CA PRO A 66 2.43 1.16 -15.92
C PRO A 66 2.93 1.88 -17.17
N ASP A 67 4.23 1.73 -17.44
CA ASP A 67 4.89 2.28 -18.63
C ASP A 67 4.71 1.38 -19.87
N LYS A 68 4.23 0.15 -19.68
CA LYS A 68 4.01 -0.87 -20.72
C LYS A 68 2.59 -1.44 -20.66
N LYS A 69 2.08 -1.89 -21.81
CA LYS A 69 0.75 -2.50 -22.00
C LYS A 69 0.80 -3.99 -21.69
N ASN A 70 -0.28 -4.55 -21.10
CA ASN A 70 -0.44 -5.95 -20.64
C ASN A 70 0.30 -6.25 -19.34
N VAL A 71 -0.47 -6.25 -18.24
CA VAL A 71 -0.02 -6.57 -16.89
C VAL A 71 -1.24 -7.06 -16.16
N CYS A 72 -1.26 -8.27 -15.61
CA CYS A 72 -2.45 -8.75 -14.91
C CYS A 72 -2.11 -9.45 -13.62
N THR A 73 -2.54 -8.88 -12.49
CA THR A 73 -2.91 -9.60 -11.26
C THR A 73 -3.54 -8.62 -10.25
N ASN A 74 -4.64 -9.03 -9.59
CA ASN A 74 -5.39 -8.37 -8.49
C ASN A 74 -5.71 -6.87 -8.62
N ILE A 75 -6.42 -6.47 -9.68
CA ILE A 75 -6.95 -5.10 -9.82
C ILE A 75 -8.48 -5.13 -9.66
N ILE A 76 -8.98 -4.26 -8.79
CA ILE A 76 -10.40 -4.12 -8.45
C ILE A 76 -10.81 -2.67 -8.79
N GLU A 77 -11.97 -2.47 -9.43
CA GLU A 77 -12.56 -1.13 -9.62
C GLU A 77 -13.30 -0.67 -8.35
N GLU A 78 -13.72 0.60 -8.29
CA GLU A 78 -14.43 1.18 -7.12
C GLU A 78 -15.77 0.48 -6.80
N ASP A 79 -16.30 -0.32 -7.73
CA ASP A 79 -17.55 -1.06 -7.63
C ASP A 79 -17.39 -2.53 -7.17
N GLY A 80 -16.15 -2.99 -6.95
CA GLY A 80 -15.88 -4.38 -6.53
C GLY A 80 -15.85 -5.41 -7.65
N THR A 81 -15.97 -5.00 -8.93
CA THR A 81 -16.00 -5.92 -10.07
C THR A 81 -14.59 -6.27 -10.56
N LYS A 82 -14.33 -7.57 -10.81
CA LYS A 82 -13.07 -8.05 -11.45
C LYS A 82 -13.05 -7.63 -12.92
N LYS A 83 -12.15 -6.74 -13.33
CA LYS A 83 -12.00 -6.36 -14.74
C LYS A 83 -11.11 -7.34 -15.52
N ASN A 84 -11.50 -7.59 -16.77
CA ASN A 84 -10.68 -8.30 -17.75
C ASN A 84 -9.49 -7.44 -18.18
N CYS A 85 -8.32 -8.07 -18.14
CA CYS A 85 -7.10 -7.68 -18.84
C CYS A 85 -7.34 -7.13 -20.26
N PRO A 86 -6.48 -6.24 -20.79
CA PRO A 86 -5.18 -5.79 -20.25
C PRO A 86 -5.16 -4.35 -19.69
N LEU A 87 -4.17 -4.05 -18.84
CA LEU A 87 -3.90 -2.67 -18.40
C LEU A 87 -3.40 -1.78 -19.53
N GLN A 88 -3.95 -0.57 -19.58
CA GLN A 88 -3.61 0.45 -20.53
C GLN A 88 -2.38 1.22 -20.05
N LYS A 89 -1.42 1.42 -20.97
CA LYS A 89 -0.25 2.24 -20.70
C LYS A 89 -0.69 3.64 -20.26
N GLY A 90 -0.10 4.12 -19.18
CA GLY A 90 -0.29 5.49 -18.72
C GLY A 90 -1.56 5.75 -17.90
N SER A 91 -2.45 4.76 -17.75
CA SER A 91 -3.58 4.81 -16.84
C SER A 91 -3.14 4.49 -15.41
N THR A 92 -3.79 5.07 -14.40
CA THR A 92 -3.44 4.79 -12.99
C THR A 92 -4.31 3.67 -12.47
N TYR A 93 -3.69 2.69 -11.81
CA TYR A 93 -4.36 1.52 -11.23
C TYR A 93 -4.05 1.41 -9.74
N ILE A 94 -4.98 0.78 -9.00
CA ILE A 94 -4.82 0.41 -7.61
C ILE A 94 -4.72 -1.11 -7.54
N TYR A 95 -3.59 -1.60 -7.02
CA TYR A 95 -3.39 -2.99 -6.68
C TYR A 95 -3.64 -3.17 -5.18
N LYS A 96 -4.44 -4.17 -4.82
CA LYS A 96 -4.73 -4.53 -3.43
C LYS A 96 -4.31 -5.98 -3.16
N ASP A 97 -3.61 -6.20 -2.07
CA ASP A 97 -3.19 -7.53 -1.63
C ASP A 97 -3.07 -7.59 -0.11
N ASP A 98 -3.22 -8.78 0.45
CA ASP A 98 -3.21 -9.02 1.87
C ASP A 98 -2.05 -9.97 2.22
N ILE A 99 -1.16 -9.52 3.10
CA ILE A 99 -0.04 -10.34 3.58
C ILE A 99 -0.25 -10.66 5.05
N TYR A 100 -0.35 -11.95 5.37
CA TYR A 100 -0.43 -12.41 6.74
C TYR A 100 0.97 -12.60 7.36
N ILE A 101 1.23 -11.94 8.49
CA ILE A 101 2.50 -12.03 9.22
C ILE A 101 2.35 -13.07 10.33
N ILE A 102 2.91 -14.27 10.11
CA ILE A 102 2.80 -15.38 11.05
C ILE A 102 3.68 -15.19 12.30
N GLU A 103 3.29 -15.83 13.40
CA GLU A 103 3.96 -15.76 14.70
C GLU A 103 5.43 -16.21 14.66
N THR A 104 5.75 -17.19 13.80
CA THR A 104 7.09 -17.77 13.69
C THR A 104 8.09 -16.87 12.97
N TYR A 105 7.66 -15.74 12.41
CA TYR A 105 8.57 -14.78 11.79
C TYR A 105 9.52 -14.18 12.85
N PRO A 106 10.85 -14.19 12.62
CA PRO A 106 11.78 -13.67 13.61
C PRO A 106 11.66 -12.14 13.74
N LYS A 107 11.95 -11.61 14.92
CA LYS A 107 11.95 -10.15 15.17
C LYS A 107 13.26 -9.53 14.73
N PHE A 108 13.26 -8.87 13.58
CA PHE A 108 14.42 -8.10 13.11
C PHE A 108 14.00 -7.00 12.14
N LYS A 109 14.95 -6.13 11.81
CA LYS A 109 14.79 -5.08 10.81
C LYS A 109 15.00 -5.70 9.43
N ILE A 110 14.03 -5.53 8.54
CA ILE A 110 14.06 -6.05 7.17
C ILE A 110 13.76 -4.93 6.20
N ASP A 111 14.15 -5.12 4.95
CA ASP A 111 13.68 -4.28 3.86
C ASP A 111 12.79 -5.20 2.98
N VAL A 112 11.49 -4.92 2.97
CA VAL A 112 10.50 -5.69 2.21
C VAL A 112 10.68 -5.34 0.75
N HIS A 113 10.96 -6.34 -0.08
CA HIS A 113 11.05 -6.20 -1.53
C HIS A 113 9.78 -6.75 -2.18
N TRP A 114 9.07 -5.91 -2.91
CA TRP A 114 7.85 -6.31 -3.61
C TRP A 114 7.93 -5.95 -5.09
N SER A 115 7.45 -6.85 -5.95
CA SER A 115 7.45 -6.64 -7.40
C SER A 115 6.18 -7.17 -8.05
N LEU A 116 5.54 -6.35 -8.89
CA LEU A 116 4.49 -6.82 -9.80
C LEU A 116 5.14 -7.31 -11.09
N LYS A 117 4.86 -8.56 -11.46
CA LYS A 117 5.34 -9.16 -12.71
C LYS A 117 4.21 -9.41 -13.67
N ASP A 118 4.47 -9.19 -14.95
CA ASP A 118 3.52 -9.51 -16.00
C ASP A 118 3.41 -11.04 -16.10
N PRO A 119 2.20 -11.63 -16.06
CA PRO A 119 2.04 -13.08 -16.01
C PRO A 119 2.58 -13.77 -17.26
N ILE A 120 2.57 -13.10 -18.41
CA ILE A 120 2.99 -13.69 -19.71
C ILE A 120 4.49 -13.55 -19.89
N SER A 121 4.98 -12.31 -19.92
CA SER A 121 6.38 -11.98 -20.21
C SER A 121 7.31 -12.10 -19.01
N ARG A 122 6.78 -12.27 -17.80
CA ARG A 122 7.51 -12.33 -16.52
C ARG A 122 8.31 -11.06 -16.19
N ASN A 123 8.18 -10.02 -17.00
CA ASN A 123 8.84 -8.73 -16.79
C ASN A 123 8.30 -8.03 -15.55
N VAL A 124 9.21 -7.39 -14.81
CA VAL A 124 8.84 -6.51 -13.69
C VAL A 124 8.22 -5.23 -14.25
N ILE A 125 7.02 -4.94 -13.80
CA ILE A 125 6.22 -3.78 -14.22
C ILE A 125 6.46 -2.62 -13.28
N THR A 126 6.41 -2.93 -11.99
CA THR A 126 6.71 -2.01 -10.91
C THR A 126 7.31 -2.79 -9.76
N CYS A 127 8.18 -2.13 -9.01
CA CYS A 127 8.91 -2.72 -7.90
C CYS A 127 9.20 -1.63 -6.88
N PHE A 128 9.03 -1.96 -5.59
CA PHE A 128 9.42 -1.07 -4.52
C PHE A 128 10.03 -1.82 -3.33
N GLU A 129 10.77 -1.07 -2.53
CA GLU A 129 11.36 -1.50 -1.27
C GLU A 129 10.85 -0.67 -0.10
N VAL A 130 10.48 -1.34 0.99
CA VAL A 130 9.97 -0.70 2.22
C VAL A 130 10.82 -1.11 3.41
N PRO A 131 11.47 -0.17 4.10
CA PRO A 131 12.17 -0.49 5.34
C PRO A 131 11.14 -0.82 6.41
N ALA A 132 11.22 -2.01 6.99
CA ALA A 132 10.28 -2.54 7.94
C ALA A 132 10.97 -3.17 9.16
N LYS A 133 10.18 -3.48 10.19
CA LYS A 133 10.61 -4.18 11.40
C LYS A 133 9.49 -5.09 11.88
N ILE A 134 9.78 -6.38 12.04
CA ILE A 134 8.84 -7.33 12.62
C ILE A 134 8.78 -7.09 14.14
N ILE A 135 7.56 -6.94 14.65
CA ILE A 135 7.23 -6.74 16.07
C ILE A 135 6.16 -7.75 16.51
N ASP A 136 5.95 -7.87 17.82
CA ASP A 136 4.81 -8.63 18.36
C ASP A 136 3.48 -7.96 18.05
#